data_AF-A0A2H9NAX8-F1
#
_entry.id   AF-A0A2H9NAX8-F1
#
_cell.length_a   1.000
_cell.length_b   1.000
_cell.length_c   1.000
_cell.angle_alpha   90.00
_cell.angle_beta   90.00
_cell.angle_gamma   90.00
#
_symmetry.space_group_name_H-M   'P 1'
#
loop_
_entity.id
_entity.type
_entity.pdbx_description
1 polymer ?
#
loop_
_entity_poly.entity_id
_entity_poly.type
_entity_poly.pdbx_seq_one_letter_code
_entity_poly.pdbx_strand_id
1 'polypeptide(L)'
;MLKGQAGRMCFSRVLEGEDLAEAIKKRVEESDIKAGIFFLIGSLKEVVLGYYKEGQYKSIRLDGPLEIVSCMGNIAVDEKGEVMIHAHVVVADEKGEAFGGHLMKGSHVGATAELVMIEAVGVNLQRIFDEKTKLKLWRLG
;
A
#
# COMPACT_ATOMS: atom_id res chain seq x y z
N MET A 1 5.24 19.64 -10.43
CA MET A 1 5.78 18.26 -10.54
C MET A 1 6.97 18.13 -9.60
N LEU A 2 6.98 17.14 -8.72
CA LEU A 2 8.12 16.82 -7.86
C LEU A 2 9.07 15.86 -8.59
N LYS A 3 10.37 15.98 -8.32
CA LYS A 3 11.40 15.11 -8.90
C LYS A 3 12.29 14.58 -7.79
N GLY A 4 12.66 13.31 -7.89
CA GLY A 4 13.64 12.66 -7.02
C GLY A 4 14.49 11.68 -7.84
N GLN A 5 15.41 10.98 -7.18
CA GLN A 5 16.24 9.93 -7.76
C GLN A 5 15.96 8.61 -7.06
N ALA A 6 16.15 7.49 -7.75
CA ALA A 6 16.08 6.18 -7.12
C ALA A 6 17.21 6.04 -6.08
N GLY A 7 16.84 5.72 -4.84
CA GLY A 7 17.75 5.49 -3.72
C GLY A 7 17.91 4.02 -3.42
N ARG A 8 17.85 3.66 -2.12
CA ARG A 8 17.97 2.28 -1.65
C ARG A 8 16.83 1.40 -2.19
N MET A 9 17.16 0.13 -2.47
CA MET A 9 16.19 -0.93 -2.74
C MET A 9 16.22 -1.91 -1.57
N CYS A 10 15.08 -2.08 -0.89
CA CYS A 10 14.94 -2.92 0.29
C CYS A 10 14.03 -4.10 -0.02
N PHE A 11 14.39 -5.27 0.51
CA PHE A 11 13.61 -6.51 0.38
C PHE A 11 13.16 -6.95 1.76
N SER A 12 11.89 -7.30 1.90
CA SER A 12 11.34 -7.76 3.17
C SER A 12 10.29 -8.84 2.96
N ARG A 13 10.02 -9.60 4.01
CA ARG A 13 8.98 -10.64 4.03
C ARG A 13 7.92 -10.28 5.06
N VAL A 14 6.66 -10.39 4.66
CA VAL A 14 5.50 -10.31 5.54
C VAL A 14 5.05 -11.73 5.88
N LEU A 15 4.86 -12.00 7.16
CA LEU A 15 4.60 -13.32 7.70
C LEU A 15 3.10 -13.62 7.71
N GLU A 16 2.77 -14.91 7.72
CA GLU A 16 1.41 -15.41 7.90
C GLU A 16 0.69 -14.72 9.06
N GLY A 17 -0.56 -14.30 8.81
CA GLY A 17 -1.44 -13.69 9.81
C GLY A 17 -1.16 -12.21 10.09
N GLU A 18 -0.07 -11.62 9.59
CA GLU A 18 0.10 -10.15 9.66
C GLU A 18 -0.97 -9.45 8.78
N ASP A 19 -1.48 -8.31 9.25
CA ASP A 19 -2.29 -7.41 8.41
C ASP A 19 -1.36 -6.79 7.35
N LEU A 20 -1.66 -7.00 6.07
CA LEU A 20 -0.79 -6.61 4.97
C LEU A 20 -0.54 -5.09 4.93
N ALA A 21 -1.57 -4.27 5.18
CA ALA A 21 -1.43 -2.81 5.14
C ALA A 21 -0.55 -2.32 6.30
N GLU A 22 -0.78 -2.81 7.51
CA GLU A 22 0.02 -2.45 8.69
C GLU A 22 1.46 -2.97 8.56
N ALA A 23 1.63 -4.18 8.04
CA ALA A 23 2.95 -4.77 7.83
C ALA A 23 3.77 -4.01 6.79
N ILE A 24 3.19 -3.60 5.66
CA ILE A 24 3.91 -2.76 4.69
C ILE A 24 4.34 -1.45 5.37
N LYS A 25 3.43 -0.78 6.08
CA LYS A 25 3.74 0.48 6.78
C LYS A 25 4.89 0.30 7.78
N LYS A 26 4.82 -0.73 8.62
CA LYS A 26 5.87 -1.06 9.59
C LYS A 26 7.23 -1.27 8.93
N ARG A 27 7.28 -1.96 7.78
CA ARG A 27 8.54 -2.27 7.08
C ARG A 27 9.14 -1.04 6.41
N VAL A 28 8.28 -0.11 5.96
CA VAL A 28 8.69 1.21 5.49
C VAL A 28 9.29 2.04 6.62
N GLU A 29 8.65 2.06 7.79
CA GLU A 29 9.14 2.76 8.99
C GLU A 29 10.47 2.18 9.49
N GLU A 30 10.60 0.86 9.58
CA GLU A 30 11.84 0.15 9.94
C GLU A 30 13.00 0.44 8.97
N SER A 31 12.69 0.76 7.71
CA SER A 31 13.68 1.06 6.68
C SER A 31 14.08 2.55 6.62
N ASP A 32 13.42 3.41 7.41
CA ASP A 32 13.54 4.87 7.38
C ASP A 32 13.38 5.43 5.94
N ILE A 33 12.31 5.02 5.25
CA ILE A 33 11.95 5.54 3.92
C ILE A 33 10.77 6.51 4.07
N LYS A 34 10.96 7.77 3.65
CA LYS A 34 9.94 8.83 3.74
C LYS A 34 9.26 9.15 2.41
N ALA A 35 9.88 8.76 1.30
CA ALA A 35 9.34 8.88 -0.04
C ALA A 35 9.80 7.68 -0.87
N GLY A 36 8.91 7.12 -1.69
CA GLY A 36 9.26 5.95 -2.49
C GLY A 36 8.07 5.23 -3.10
N ILE A 37 8.34 4.06 -3.64
CA ILE A 37 7.35 3.14 -4.20
C ILE A 37 7.61 1.73 -3.67
N PHE A 38 6.60 0.87 -3.75
CA PHE A 38 6.76 -0.54 -3.44
C PHE A 38 5.93 -1.43 -4.36
N PHE A 39 6.38 -2.67 -4.47
CA PHE A 39 5.76 -3.77 -5.18
C PHE A 39 5.70 -4.97 -4.25
N LEU A 40 4.62 -5.75 -4.34
CA LEU A 40 4.43 -6.92 -3.50
C LEU A 40 3.61 -7.99 -4.21
N ILE A 41 4.00 -9.25 -3.98
CA ILE A 41 3.26 -10.47 -4.33
C ILE A 41 3.17 -11.37 -3.10
N GLY A 42 2.31 -12.39 -3.12
CA GLY A 42 2.11 -13.27 -1.98
C GLY A 42 0.72 -13.88 -1.94
N SER A 43 0.24 -14.24 -0.75
CA SER A 43 -1.12 -14.75 -0.56
C SER A 43 -1.84 -14.10 0.62
N LEU A 44 -3.17 -14.12 0.59
CA LEU A 44 -4.06 -13.62 1.64
C LEU A 44 -5.06 -14.70 2.07
N LYS A 45 -5.42 -14.69 3.36
CA LYS A 45 -6.56 -15.45 3.92
C LYS A 45 -7.87 -14.73 3.70
N GLU A 46 -7.82 -13.41 3.68
CA GLU A 46 -8.92 -12.53 3.30
C GLU A 46 -8.35 -11.18 2.82
N VAL A 47 -9.13 -10.46 2.04
CA VAL A 47 -8.81 -9.08 1.67
C VAL A 47 -10.01 -8.18 1.90
N VAL A 48 -9.75 -6.96 2.33
CA VAL A 48 -10.71 -5.86 2.35
C VAL A 48 -10.28 -4.84 1.31
N LEU A 49 -11.05 -4.76 0.23
CA LEU A 49 -10.84 -3.81 -0.86
C LEU A 49 -11.67 -2.54 -0.63
N GLY A 50 -11.07 -1.38 -0.82
CA GLY A 50 -11.75 -0.09 -0.83
C GLY A 50 -12.06 0.38 -2.25
N TYR A 51 -13.26 0.91 -2.46
CA TYR A 51 -13.57 1.73 -3.64
C TYR A 51 -14.04 3.12 -3.20
N TYR A 52 -13.50 4.15 -3.85
CA TYR A 52 -13.83 5.54 -3.52
C TYR A 52 -15.12 5.97 -4.25
N LYS A 53 -16.08 6.49 -3.50
CA LYS A 53 -17.32 7.09 -4.02
C LYS A 53 -17.72 8.26 -3.15
N GLU A 54 -17.92 9.44 -3.76
CA GLU A 54 -18.50 10.62 -3.10
C GLU A 54 -17.77 11.05 -1.81
N GLY A 55 -16.43 11.05 -1.82
CA GLY A 55 -15.63 11.49 -0.66
C GLY A 55 -15.41 10.40 0.39
N GLN A 56 -15.88 9.17 0.16
CA GLN A 56 -15.77 8.08 1.12
C GLN A 56 -15.33 6.78 0.45
N TYR A 57 -14.56 5.97 1.19
CA TYR A 57 -14.28 4.60 0.79
C TYR A 57 -15.38 3.67 1.28
N LYS A 58 -15.87 2.82 0.39
CA LYS A 58 -16.71 1.68 0.74
C LYS A 58 -15.90 0.40 0.62
N SER A 59 -16.12 -0.53 1.53
CA SER A 59 -15.37 -1.78 1.61
C SER A 59 -16.09 -2.93 0.90
N ILE A 60 -15.30 -3.82 0.32
CA ILE A 60 -15.70 -5.12 -0.20
C ILE A 60 -14.77 -6.14 0.46
N ARG A 61 -15.33 -7.09 1.19
CA ARG A 61 -14.56 -8.18 1.80
C ARG A 61 -14.64 -9.40 0.89
N LEU A 62 -13.50 -10.03 0.65
CA LEU A 62 -13.39 -11.33 0.00
C LEU A 62 -12.60 -12.25 0.92
N ASP A 63 -13.19 -13.38 1.28
CA ASP A 63 -12.50 -14.43 2.03
C ASP A 63 -11.79 -15.36 1.03
N GLY A 64 -10.63 -15.88 1.43
CA GLY A 64 -9.72 -16.63 0.57
C GLY A 64 -9.86 -18.16 0.66
N PRO A 65 -8.85 -18.90 0.17
CA PRO A 65 -7.50 -18.44 -0.17
C PRO A 65 -7.42 -17.53 -1.41
N LEU A 66 -6.51 -16.55 -1.39
CA LEU A 66 -6.30 -15.59 -2.47
C LEU A 66 -4.80 -15.44 -2.78
N GLU A 67 -4.43 -15.41 -4.06
CA GLU A 67 -3.10 -15.00 -4.52
C GLU A 67 -3.06 -13.49 -4.74
N ILE A 68 -2.06 -12.82 -4.19
CA ILE A 68 -1.74 -11.41 -4.49
C ILE A 68 -0.96 -11.38 -5.80
N VAL A 69 -1.69 -11.29 -6.91
CA VAL A 69 -1.08 -11.26 -8.26
C VAL A 69 -0.44 -9.91 -8.58
N SER A 70 -0.85 -8.83 -7.92
CA SER A 70 -0.19 -7.53 -7.98
C SER A 70 -0.58 -6.67 -6.78
N CYS A 71 0.40 -6.16 -6.05
CA CYS A 71 0.21 -5.07 -5.12
C CYS A 71 1.25 -4.00 -5.38
N MET A 72 0.81 -2.76 -5.55
CA MET A 72 1.70 -1.62 -5.76
C MET A 72 1.24 -0.44 -4.94
N GLY A 73 2.21 0.38 -4.53
CA GLY A 73 1.89 1.62 -3.86
C GLY A 73 3.04 2.60 -3.79
N ASN A 74 2.76 3.72 -3.13
CA ASN A 74 3.74 4.76 -2.86
C ASN A 74 3.82 5.07 -1.37
N ILE A 75 4.98 5.60 -1.00
CA ILE A 75 5.35 6.02 0.35
C ILE A 75 5.46 7.54 0.30
N ALA A 76 4.82 8.20 1.25
CA ALA A 76 4.87 9.63 1.48
C ALA A 76 4.84 9.90 2.98
N VAL A 77 4.98 11.15 3.39
CA VAL A 77 4.71 11.57 4.77
C VAL A 77 3.54 12.53 4.83
N ASP A 78 2.88 12.62 5.97
CA ASP A 78 1.92 13.69 6.21
C ASP A 78 2.57 14.98 6.72
N GLU A 79 1.75 15.98 7.07
CA GLU A 79 2.21 17.29 7.55
C GLU A 79 2.99 17.22 8.88
N LYS A 80 2.86 16.13 9.65
CA LYS A 80 3.62 15.88 10.88
C LYS A 80 4.88 15.06 10.64
N GLY A 81 5.11 14.62 9.40
CA GLY A 81 6.22 13.75 9.05
C GLY A 81 5.96 12.26 9.29
N GLU A 82 4.72 11.87 9.60
CA GLU A 82 4.37 10.45 9.81
C GLU A 82 4.26 9.72 8.47
N VAL A 83 4.78 8.48 8.43
CA VAL A 83 4.74 7.64 7.22
C VAL A 83 3.30 7.33 6.83
N MET A 84 3.01 7.54 5.55
CA MET A 84 1.76 7.18 4.89
C MET A 84 2.05 6.31 3.68
N ILE A 85 1.41 5.15 3.64
CA ILE A 85 1.38 4.29 2.45
C ILE A 85 0.06 4.47 1.72
N HIS A 86 0.09 4.35 0.39
CA HIS A 86 -1.10 4.22 -0.44
C HIS A 86 -0.92 3.04 -1.37
N ALA A 87 -1.58 1.93 -1.05
CA ALA A 87 -1.53 0.67 -1.77
C ALA A 87 -2.82 0.41 -2.55
N HIS A 88 -2.68 -0.14 -3.75
CA HIS A 88 -3.73 -0.86 -4.45
C HIS A 88 -3.29 -2.32 -4.61
N VAL A 89 -4.27 -3.22 -4.62
CA VAL A 89 -4.03 -4.65 -4.72
C VAL A 89 -5.01 -5.28 -5.71
N VAL A 90 -4.52 -6.26 -6.47
CA VAL A 90 -5.30 -7.21 -7.24
C VAL A 90 -5.02 -8.59 -6.66
N VAL A 91 -6.09 -9.29 -6.31
CA VAL A 91 -6.06 -10.67 -5.85
C VAL A 91 -6.73 -11.59 -6.87
N ALA A 92 -6.32 -12.85 -6.91
CA ALA A 92 -6.97 -13.90 -7.69
C ALA A 92 -7.42 -15.04 -6.78
N ASP A 93 -8.62 -15.56 -7.02
CA ASP A 93 -9.15 -16.74 -6.32
C ASP A 93 -8.72 -18.06 -6.99
N GLU A 94 -9.20 -19.19 -6.46
CA GLU A 94 -8.90 -20.53 -6.99
C GLU A 94 -9.39 -20.77 -8.43
N LYS A 95 -10.33 -19.95 -8.93
CA LYS A 95 -10.84 -20.00 -10.30
C LYS A 95 -10.05 -19.09 -11.24
N GLY A 96 -9.11 -18.30 -10.70
CA GLY A 96 -8.39 -17.27 -11.44
C GLY A 96 -9.22 -16.00 -11.66
N GLU A 97 -10.34 -15.82 -10.97
CA GLU A 97 -11.12 -14.59 -11.01
C GLU A 97 -10.37 -13.49 -10.26
N ALA A 98 -10.21 -12.33 -10.89
CA ALA A 98 -9.40 -11.23 -10.36
C ALA A 98 -10.27 -10.13 -9.76
N PHE A 99 -9.95 -9.73 -8.53
CA PHE A 99 -10.63 -8.67 -7.79
C PHE A 99 -9.62 -7.61 -7.37
N GLY A 100 -9.94 -6.32 -7.56
CA GLY A 100 -8.98 -5.25 -7.32
C GLY A 100 -9.57 -4.00 -6.69
N GLY A 101 -8.76 -3.30 -5.89
CA GLY A 101 -9.16 -2.08 -5.21
C GLY A 101 -8.05 -1.46 -4.36
N HIS A 102 -8.41 -0.47 -3.56
CA HIS A 102 -7.52 0.08 -2.53
C HIS A 102 -7.32 -0.97 -1.42
N LEU A 103 -6.09 -1.22 -1.00
CA LEU A 103 -5.81 -2.15 0.11
C LEU A 103 -6.22 -1.49 1.43
N MET A 104 -7.18 -2.09 2.13
CA MET A 104 -7.61 -1.66 3.46
C MET A 104 -7.03 -2.59 4.54
N LYS A 105 -7.02 -2.09 5.78
CA LYS A 105 -6.80 -2.94 6.96
C LYS A 105 -7.88 -4.04 7.04
N GLY A 106 -7.58 -5.10 7.77
CA GLY A 106 -8.35 -6.35 7.83
C GLY A 106 -8.00 -7.33 6.70
N SER A 107 -6.89 -7.12 6.00
CA SER A 107 -6.41 -8.00 4.92
C SER A 107 -5.22 -8.81 5.43
N HIS A 108 -5.42 -10.08 5.80
CA HIS A 108 -4.40 -10.88 6.49
C HIS A 108 -3.64 -11.81 5.55
N VAL A 109 -2.33 -11.86 5.73
CA VAL A 109 -1.44 -12.71 4.93
C VAL A 109 -1.75 -14.20 5.15
N GLY A 110 -1.83 -14.91 4.02
CA GLY A 110 -1.95 -16.36 3.89
C GLY A 110 -0.65 -17.04 4.30
N ALA A 111 0.11 -17.51 3.33
CA ALA A 111 1.40 -18.16 3.59
C ALA A 111 2.54 -17.14 3.82
N THR A 112 2.65 -16.14 2.95
CA THR A 112 3.69 -15.11 2.99
C THR A 112 3.35 -13.99 2.00
N ALA A 113 3.97 -12.83 2.16
CA ALA A 113 4.10 -11.85 1.08
C ALA A 113 5.53 -11.30 0.98
N GLU A 114 5.98 -11.07 -0.24
CA GLU A 114 7.33 -10.61 -0.57
C GLU A 114 7.26 -9.15 -0.99
N LEU A 115 7.90 -8.28 -0.21
CA LEU A 115 7.84 -6.83 -0.36
C LEU A 115 9.16 -6.30 -0.92
N VAL A 116 9.08 -5.52 -1.99
CA VAL A 116 10.18 -4.75 -2.55
C VAL A 116 9.87 -3.26 -2.41
N MET A 117 10.75 -2.50 -1.78
CA MET A 117 10.62 -1.04 -1.62
C MET A 117 11.77 -0.33 -2.32
N ILE A 118 11.46 0.76 -3.02
CA ILE A 118 12.44 1.62 -3.67
C ILE A 118 12.28 3.03 -3.12
N GLU A 119 13.32 3.52 -2.45
CA GLU A 119 13.38 4.88 -1.91
C GLU A 119 13.48 5.92 -3.04
N ALA A 120 12.85 7.07 -2.84
CA ALA A 120 13.03 8.26 -3.66
C ALA A 120 13.81 9.32 -2.87
N VAL A 121 15.06 9.58 -3.26
CA VAL A 121 15.93 10.58 -2.61
C VAL A 121 15.83 11.94 -3.30
N GLY A 122 16.09 13.00 -2.54
CA GLY A 122 16.03 14.38 -3.05
C GLY A 122 14.62 14.92 -3.29
N VAL A 123 13.59 14.23 -2.79
CA VAL A 123 12.19 14.66 -2.86
C VAL A 123 11.55 14.63 -1.48
N ASN A 124 10.84 15.71 -1.13
CA ASN A 124 9.95 15.73 0.03
C ASN A 124 8.52 15.45 -0.43
N LEU A 125 8.10 14.19 -0.42
CA LEU A 125 6.77 13.79 -0.87
C LEU A 125 5.78 13.86 0.30
N GLN A 126 5.10 14.99 0.41
CA GLN A 126 4.09 15.22 1.44
C GLN A 126 2.67 14.96 0.94
N ARG A 127 1.79 14.47 1.81
CA ARG A 127 0.35 14.43 1.58
C ARG A 127 -0.38 15.45 2.44
N ILE A 128 -1.21 16.27 1.82
CA ILE A 128 -2.07 17.27 2.45
C ILE A 128 -3.54 16.91 2.24
N PHE A 129 -4.41 17.27 3.18
CA PHE A 129 -5.84 17.05 3.03
C PHE A 129 -6.40 17.99 1.96
N ASP A 130 -7.14 17.42 1.02
CA ASP A 130 -7.85 18.15 -0.03
C ASP A 130 -9.35 18.18 0.28
N GLU A 131 -9.90 19.37 0.48
CA GLU A 131 -11.30 19.56 0.88
C GLU A 131 -12.31 19.05 -0.15
N LYS A 132 -11.95 19.08 -1.44
CA LYS A 132 -12.83 18.68 -2.52
C LYS A 132 -13.01 17.17 -2.59
N THR A 133 -11.92 16.42 -2.44
CA THR A 133 -11.90 14.96 -2.52
C THR A 133 -12.04 14.30 -1.15
N LYS A 134 -11.82 15.04 -0.06
CA LYS A 134 -11.74 14.51 1.31
C LYS A 134 -10.63 13.47 1.47
N LEU A 135 -9.58 13.55 0.65
CA LEU A 135 -8.44 12.65 0.65
C LEU A 135 -7.16 13.37 1.03
N LYS A 136 -6.19 12.63 1.57
CA LYS A 136 -4.81 13.09 1.70
C LYS A 136 -4.06 12.86 0.38
N LEU A 137 -3.87 13.93 -0.42
CA LEU A 137 -3.25 13.89 -1.74
C LEU A 137 -1.85 14.48 -1.72
N TRP A 138 -1.02 14.15 -2.71
CA TRP A 138 0.32 14.75 -2.81
C TRP A 138 0.22 16.28 -2.88
N ARG A 139 1.03 16.96 -2.07
CA ARG A 139 1.25 18.40 -2.19
C ARG A 139 2.04 18.66 -3.47
N LEU A 140 1.33 19.09 -4.50
CA LEU A 140 1.95 19.69 -5.68
C LEU A 140 2.18 21.17 -5.34
N GLY A 141 3.41 21.64 -5.57
CA GLY A 141 3.81 23.03 -5.30
C GLY A 141 2.93 24.06 -6.01
#